data_AF-A0A3D2B824-F1
#
_entry.id   AF-A0A3D2B824-F1
#
_cell.length_a   1.000
_cell.length_b   1.000
_cell.length_c   1.000
_cell.angle_alpha   90.00
_cell.angle_beta   90.00
_cell.angle_gamma   90.00
#
_symmetry.space_group_name_H-M   'P 1'
#
loop_
_entity.id
_entity.type
_entity.pdbx_description
1 polymer ?
#
loop_
_entity_poly.entity_id
_entity_poly.type
_entity_poly.pdbx_seq_one_letter_code
_entity_poly.pdbx_strand_id
1 'polypeptide(L)'
;MTTPTEEIIPVNAHIELRAADERYTSELHNLVIKNRAWLQDYLNWPQYVGTEEDTRQNIQSNQMLHQRGYHKKCLSFQYDALV
;
A
#
# COMPACT_ATOMS: atom_id res chain seq x y z
N MET A 1 -16.43 17.46 -1.89
CA MET A 1 -15.66 16.20 -1.91
C MET A 1 -15.04 16.05 -0.53
N THR A 2 -15.51 15.08 0.26
CA THR A 2 -14.95 14.81 1.59
C THR A 2 -13.67 14.02 1.42
N THR A 3 -12.53 14.66 1.70
CA THR A 3 -11.24 13.98 1.81
C THR A 3 -11.38 12.90 2.89
N PRO A 4 -11.10 11.61 2.60
CA PRO A 4 -11.16 10.59 3.64
C PRO A 4 -10.16 10.98 4.74
N THR A 5 -10.63 10.99 5.98
CA THR A 5 -9.77 11.25 7.13
C THR A 5 -8.65 10.22 7.13
N GLU A 6 -7.41 10.70 7.09
CA GLU A 6 -6.22 9.86 7.09
C GLU A 6 -6.18 9.01 8.37
N GLU A 7 -6.37 7.70 8.22
CA GLU A 7 -6.16 6.78 9.33
C GLU A 7 -4.66 6.51 9.47
N ILE A 8 -4.05 7.11 10.51
CA ILE A 8 -2.64 6.98 10.85
C ILE A 8 -2.53 6.22 12.18
N ILE A 9 -1.72 5.17 12.18
CA ILE A 9 -1.41 4.37 13.36
C ILE A 9 0.07 4.61 13.68
N PRO A 10 0.41 5.36 14.74
CA PRO A 10 1.79 5.55 15.14
C PRO A 10 2.37 4.22 15.65
N VAL A 11 3.56 3.84 15.16
CA VAL A 11 4.29 2.66 15.65
C VAL A 11 5.38 3.10 16.61
N ASN A 12 6.20 4.08 16.22
CA ASN A 12 7.22 4.71 17.04
C ASN A 12 7.52 6.13 16.52
N ALA A 13 8.59 6.77 17.02
CA ALA A 13 8.97 8.14 16.65
C ALA A 13 9.30 8.34 15.16
N HIS A 14 9.55 7.26 14.42
CA HIS A 14 10.01 7.32 13.03
C HIS A 14 9.13 6.52 12.08
N ILE A 15 8.29 5.62 12.61
CA ILE A 15 7.47 4.70 11.83
C ILE A 15 6.00 4.91 12.15
N GLU A 16 5.20 5.00 11.10
CA GLU A 16 3.75 5.00 11.18
C GLU A 16 3.15 4.14 10.09
N LEU A 17 1.93 3.65 10.33
CA LEU A 17 1.15 2.94 9.34
C LEU A 17 0.04 3.86 8.86
N ARG A 18 -0.08 4.01 7.55
CA ARG A 18 -1.18 4.75 6.92
C ARG A 18 -2.11 3.77 6.22
N ALA A 19 -3.42 4.00 6.27
CA ALA A 19 -4.34 3.23 5.44
C ALA A 19 -3.92 3.33 3.96
N ALA A 20 -4.02 2.21 3.22
CA ALA A 20 -3.71 2.21 1.80
C ALA A 20 -4.60 3.23 1.06
N ASP A 21 -3.97 4.08 0.25
CA ASP A 21 -4.65 5.14 -0.49
C ASP A 21 -4.13 5.28 -1.91
N GLU A 22 -5.03 5.63 -2.84
CA GLU A 22 -4.70 5.76 -4.27
C GLU A 22 -3.57 6.75 -4.52
N ARG A 23 -3.41 7.79 -3.68
CA ARG A 23 -2.30 8.75 -3.83
C ARG A 23 -0.92 8.12 -3.69
N TYR A 24 -0.82 6.94 -3.09
CA TYR A 24 0.42 6.18 -2.95
C TYR A 24 0.65 5.15 -4.06
N THR A 25 -0.22 5.10 -5.08
CA THR A 25 -0.16 4.07 -6.13
C THR A 25 1.20 4.01 -6.81
N SER A 26 1.71 5.14 -7.30
CA SER A 26 2.95 5.16 -8.07
C SER A 26 4.15 4.79 -7.21
N GLU A 27 4.19 5.27 -5.96
CA GLU A 27 5.26 4.96 -5.00
C GLU A 27 5.26 3.47 -4.63
N LEU A 28 4.08 2.92 -4.31
CA LEU A 28 3.92 1.49 -3.98
C LEU A 28 4.26 0.61 -5.18
N HIS A 29 3.77 0.96 -6.37
CA HIS A 29 4.07 0.21 -7.59
C HIS A 29 5.58 0.15 -7.81
N ASN A 30 6.26 1.29 -7.82
CA ASN A 30 7.71 1.35 -8.02
C ASN A 30 8.49 0.59 -6.95
N LEU A 31 8.05 0.63 -5.68
CA LEU A 31 8.65 -0.14 -4.60
C LEU A 31 8.52 -1.64 -4.84
N VAL A 32 7.37 -2.11 -5.29
CA VAL A 32 7.14 -3.53 -5.64
C VAL A 32 7.95 -3.93 -6.87
N ILE A 33 8.01 -3.10 -7.92
CA ILE A 33 8.85 -3.36 -9.11
C ILE A 33 10.32 -3.47 -8.72
N LYS A 34 10.82 -2.51 -7.94
CA LYS A 34 12.22 -2.47 -7.48
C LYS A 34 12.60 -3.72 -6.71
N ASN A 35 11.71 -4.25 -5.89
CA ASN A 35 11.96 -5.42 -5.04
C ASN A 35 11.44 -6.74 -5.63
N ARG A 36 10.90 -6.74 -6.86
CA ARG A 36 10.17 -7.88 -7.43
C ARG A 36 10.95 -9.18 -7.37
N ALA A 37 12.20 -9.18 -7.85
CA ALA A 37 13.02 -10.39 -7.90
C ALA A 37 13.23 -10.98 -6.50
N TRP A 38 13.58 -10.14 -5.53
CA TRP A 38 13.77 -10.57 -4.14
C TRP A 38 12.46 -11.05 -3.50
N LEU A 39 11.33 -10.37 -3.75
CA LEU A 39 10.04 -10.78 -3.21
C LEU A 39 9.59 -12.14 -3.78
N GLN A 40 9.95 -12.47 -5.02
CA GLN A 40 9.57 -13.75 -5.66
C GLN A 40 10.22 -14.97 -5.02
N ASP A 41 11.34 -14.79 -4.29
CA ASP A 41 11.97 -15.88 -3.53
C ASP A 41 11.09 -16.35 -2.35
N TYR A 42 10.20 -15.48 -1.86
CA TYR A 42 9.40 -15.72 -0.66
C TYR A 42 7.88 -15.68 -0.89
N LEU A 43 7.43 -14.99 -1.94
CA LEU A 43 6.03 -14.71 -2.21
C LEU A 43 5.67 -15.01 -3.66
N ASN A 44 4.52 -15.64 -3.88
CA ASN A 44 4.06 -15.98 -5.23
C ASN A 44 3.47 -14.77 -5.99
N TRP A 45 2.82 -13.83 -5.29
CA TRP A 45 2.06 -12.74 -5.92
C TRP A 45 2.85 -11.69 -6.72
N PRO A 46 4.13 -11.35 -6.42
CA PRO A 46 4.83 -10.25 -7.09
C PRO A 46 5.01 -10.47 -8.60
N GLN A 47 4.98 -11.72 -9.07
CA GLN A 47 5.07 -12.04 -10.50
C GLN A 47 3.83 -11.61 -11.31
N TYR A 48 2.68 -11.43 -10.66
CA TYR A 48 1.43 -11.02 -11.30
C TYR A 48 1.24 -9.50 -11.30
N VAL A 49 2.18 -8.74 -10.75
CA VAL A 49 2.12 -7.28 -10.78
C VAL A 49 2.42 -6.83 -12.20
N GLY A 50 1.40 -6.33 -12.88
CA GLY A 50 1.52 -5.81 -14.23
C GLY A 50 1.91 -4.33 -14.21
N THR A 51 0.93 -3.50 -14.50
CA THR A 51 1.02 -2.05 -14.64
C THR A 51 0.74 -1.30 -13.34
N GLU A 52 1.02 0.00 -13.32
CA GLU A 52 0.61 0.88 -12.23
C GLU A 52 -0.93 0.90 -12.08
N GLU A 53 -1.68 0.79 -13.19
CA GLU A 53 -3.14 0.68 -13.17
C GLU A 53 -3.62 -0.54 -12.39
N ASP A 54 -3.00 -1.69 -12.61
CA ASP A 54 -3.34 -2.92 -11.88
C ASP A 54 -3.11 -2.75 -10.36
N THR A 55 -2.08 -1.98 -10.00
CA THR A 55 -1.78 -1.64 -8.60
C THR A 55 -2.85 -0.72 -8.02
N ARG A 56 -3.31 0.28 -8.79
CA ARG A 56 -4.39 1.19 -8.38
C ARG A 56 -5.70 0.46 -8.13
N GLN A 57 -6.09 -0.42 -9.05
CA GLN A 57 -7.30 -1.25 -8.88
C GLN A 57 -7.21 -2.13 -7.63
N ASN A 58 -6.01 -2.65 -7.33
CA ASN A 58 -5.79 -3.39 -6.10
C ASN A 58 -5.96 -2.51 -4.86
N ILE A 59 -5.38 -1.30 -4.85
CA ILE A 59 -5.54 -0.34 -3.74
C ILE A 59 -7.02 -0.01 -3.53
N GLN A 60 -7.76 0.35 -4.59
CA GLN A 60 -9.19 0.65 -4.56
C GLN A 60 -10.01 -0.48 -3.94
N SER A 61 -9.78 -1.72 -4.39
CA SER A 61 -10.44 -2.90 -3.82
C SER A 61 -10.13 -3.06 -2.33
N ASN A 62 -8.88 -2.85 -1.92
CA ASN A 62 -8.47 -2.92 -0.51
C ASN A 62 -9.09 -1.80 0.33
N GLN A 63 -9.23 -0.59 -0.20
CA GLN A 63 -9.93 0.51 0.48
C GLN A 63 -11.40 0.18 0.72
N MET A 64 -12.09 -0.36 -0.29
CA MET A 64 -13.48 -0.79 -0.16
C MET A 64 -13.65 -1.88 0.90
N LEU A 65 -12.74 -2.85 0.97
CA LEU A 65 -12.76 -3.90 1.98
C LEU A 65 -12.47 -3.35 3.39
N HIS A 66 -11.57 -2.38 3.48
CA HIS A 66 -11.21 -1.72 4.73
C HIS A 66 -12.39 -0.92 5.30
N GLN A 67 -13.05 -0.11 4.48
CA GLN A 67 -14.24 0.65 4.91
C GLN A 67 -15.39 -0.25 5.41
N ARG A 68 -15.44 -1.50 4.95
CA ARG A 68 -16.45 -2.50 5.36
C ARG A 68 -16.03 -3.36 6.55
N GLY A 69 -14.82 -3.18 7.09
CA GLY A 69 -14.32 -3.92 8.25
C GLY A 69 -13.91 -5.37 7.97
N TYR A 70 -13.79 -5.79 6.71
CA TYR A 70 -13.42 -7.16 6.35
C TYR A 70 -11.92 -7.43 6.39
N HIS A 71 -11.11 -6.38 6.19
CA HIS A 71 -9.66 -6.47 6.12
C HIS A 71 -9.06 -5.12 6.50
N LYS A 72 -7.78 -5.10 6.90
CA LYS A 72 -7.04 -3.86 7.13
C LYS A 72 -5.74 -3.90 6.34
N LYS A 73 -5.65 -3.09 5.28
CA LYS A 73 -4.40 -2.90 4.53
C LYS A 73 -3.82 -1.54 4.90
N CYS A 74 -2.63 -1.58 5.49
CA CYS A 74 -1.83 -0.40 5.77
C CYS A 74 -0.51 -0.43 5.01
N LEU A 75 0.05 0.74 4.78
CA LEU A 75 1.35 0.99 4.21
C LEU A 75 2.27 1.52 5.31
N SER A 76 3.53 1.08 5.31
CA SER A 76 4.53 1.51 6.29
C SER A 76 5.24 2.75 5.80
N PHE A 77 5.31 3.78 6.64
CA PHE A 77 6.07 4.99 6.37
C PHE A 77 7.17 5.13 7.40
N GLN A 78 8.39 5.40 6.93
CA GLN A 78 9.53 5.75 7.76
C GLN A 78 9.99 7.16 7.41
N TYR A 79 9.95 8.10 8.37
CA TYR A 79 10.24 9.51 8.13
C TYR A 79 9.52 10.06 6.88
N ASP A 80 8.20 9.82 6.79
CA ASP A 80 7.33 10.21 5.67
C ASP A 80 7.61 9.55 4.30
N ALA A 81 8.56 8.64 4.20
CA ALA A 81 8.82 7.86 2.97
C ALA A 81 8.15 6.48 3.05
N LEU A 82 7.53 6.02 1.96
CA LEU A 82 6.99 4.67 1.86
C LEU A 82 8.14 3.65 1.86
N VAL A 83 8.04 2.63 2.71
CA VAL A 83 9.08 1.58 2.88
C VAL A 83 8.54 0.16 2.80
#